data_AF-A0A3S1GZD2-F1
#
_entry.id   AF-A0A3S1GZD2-F1
#
_cell.length_a   1.000
_cell.length_b   1.000
_cell.length_c   1.000
_cell.angle_alpha   90.00
_cell.angle_beta   90.00
_cell.angle_gamma   90.00
#
_symmetry.space_group_name_H-M   'P 1'
#
loop_
_entity.id
_entity.type
_entity.pdbx_description
1 polymer ?
#
loop_
_entity_poly.entity_id
_entity_poly.type
_entity_poly.pdbx_seq_one_letter_code
_entity_poly.pdbx_strand_id
1 'polypeptide(L)'
;AVRASLDAVSEARPDYAPKTLLDVGAGPGTVLWAALDLWPDLEQAVLIEASAAVRRIGEALATEAMTARIAWLAGDVTIDLADLKPAELVTCAYVLDEIAPASLPKLIDRLWHLTDDTLLVVEPGTPAGWQRILAVRRHLIEAGAHVLAPCPHEAPCPLAAPDWCHFSRRVARSRLHRLAKDADVPWEDEKFIYVAASRHPAVHPPQARVIAPPKPGSGKVLLKLCEKDGSVDEKLFTKRDGEMFKTARRLDWGDALPE
;
A
#
# COMPACT_ATOMS: atom_id res chain seq x y z
N ALA A 1 -3.02 5.83 3.57
CA ALA A 1 -2.77 4.49 3.01
C ALA A 1 -1.73 4.57 1.89
N VAL A 2 -2.12 5.06 0.70
CA VAL A 2 -1.26 5.11 -0.50
C VAL A 2 0.14 5.63 -0.26
N ARG A 3 0.30 6.84 0.31
CA ARG A 3 1.63 7.41 0.56
C ARG A 3 2.53 6.49 1.40
N ALA A 4 2.00 5.96 2.50
CA ALA A 4 2.73 5.04 3.37
C ALA A 4 3.10 3.73 2.66
N SER A 5 2.24 3.24 1.75
CA SER A 5 2.55 2.06 0.94
C SER A 5 3.62 2.34 -0.12
N LEU A 6 3.63 3.52 -0.74
CA LEU A 6 4.67 3.93 -1.69
C LEU A 6 6.02 4.19 -1.00
N ASP A 7 6.00 4.80 0.20
CA ASP A 7 7.21 4.96 1.02
C ASP A 7 7.84 3.58 1.29
N ALA A 8 7.03 2.57 1.64
CA ALA A 8 7.53 1.21 1.85
C ALA A 8 8.13 0.55 0.58
N VAL A 9 7.63 0.91 -0.62
CA VAL A 9 8.24 0.50 -1.89
C VAL A 9 9.61 1.16 -2.07
N SER A 10 9.70 2.47 -1.83
CA SER A 10 10.95 3.23 -1.91
C SER A 10 11.98 2.77 -0.87
N GLU A 11 11.56 2.44 0.35
CA GLU A 11 12.42 1.84 1.37
C GLU A 11 12.99 0.48 0.91
N ALA A 12 12.16 -0.37 0.31
CA ALA A 12 12.58 -1.68 -0.16
C ALA A 12 13.51 -1.62 -1.38
N ARG A 13 13.36 -0.61 -2.24
CA ARG A 13 14.19 -0.35 -3.43
C ARG A 13 14.47 1.16 -3.56
N PRO A 14 15.50 1.70 -2.88
CA PRO A 14 15.81 3.14 -2.88
C PRO A 14 16.11 3.75 -4.25
N ASP A 15 16.64 2.95 -5.18
CA ASP A 15 16.96 3.38 -6.54
C ASP A 15 15.76 3.26 -7.52
N TYR A 16 14.61 2.76 -7.05
CA TYR A 16 13.41 2.64 -7.87
C TYR A 16 12.75 4.02 -8.06
N ALA A 17 12.64 4.45 -9.32
CA ALA A 17 12.02 5.70 -9.72
C ALA A 17 11.22 5.51 -11.02
N PRO A 18 9.94 5.13 -10.95
CA PRO A 18 9.15 4.81 -12.13
C PRO A 18 8.91 6.04 -13.01
N LYS A 19 9.04 5.87 -14.33
CA LYS A 19 8.72 6.86 -15.36
C LYS A 19 7.28 6.76 -15.84
N THR A 20 6.65 5.61 -15.68
CA THR A 20 5.28 5.36 -16.11
C THR A 20 4.41 4.82 -14.97
N LEU A 21 3.22 5.41 -14.79
CA LEU A 21 2.20 5.01 -13.84
C LEU A 21 0.94 4.56 -14.58
N LEU A 22 0.39 3.42 -14.20
CA LEU A 22 -0.97 2.99 -14.51
C LEU A 22 -1.76 2.80 -13.20
N ASP A 23 -2.73 3.66 -12.95
CA ASP A 23 -3.60 3.59 -11.77
C ASP A 23 -5.00 3.09 -12.15
N VAL A 24 -5.37 1.92 -11.63
CA VAL A 24 -6.62 1.22 -11.95
C VAL A 24 -7.63 1.43 -10.83
N GLY A 25 -8.76 2.08 -11.15
CA GLY A 25 -9.71 2.58 -10.16
C GLY A 25 -9.19 3.84 -9.48
N ALA A 26 -8.67 4.76 -10.28
CA ALA A 26 -7.85 5.88 -9.81
C ALA A 26 -8.62 6.92 -8.98
N GLY A 27 -9.95 6.92 -9.05
CA GLY A 27 -10.77 7.94 -8.43
C GLY A 27 -10.34 9.35 -8.88
N PRO A 28 -10.25 10.33 -7.97
CA PRO A 28 -9.79 11.67 -8.28
C PRO A 28 -8.25 11.77 -8.41
N GLY A 29 -7.53 10.64 -8.45
CA GLY A 29 -6.08 10.59 -8.67
C GLY A 29 -5.24 10.63 -7.40
N THR A 30 -5.72 10.10 -6.26
CA THR A 30 -4.95 10.14 -5.00
C THR A 30 -3.57 9.49 -5.14
N VAL A 31 -3.44 8.41 -5.92
CA VAL A 31 -2.14 7.78 -6.19
C VAL A 31 -1.24 8.69 -7.01
N LEU A 32 -1.77 9.35 -8.04
CA LEU A 32 -1.01 10.29 -8.86
C LEU A 32 -0.29 11.34 -8.02
N TRP A 33 -0.99 11.98 -7.08
CA TRP A 33 -0.41 12.99 -6.20
C TRP A 33 0.69 12.42 -5.30
N ALA A 34 0.45 11.25 -4.70
CA ALA A 34 1.42 10.61 -3.82
C ALA A 34 2.67 10.13 -4.60
N ALA A 35 2.47 9.63 -5.82
CA ALA A 35 3.55 9.19 -6.69
C ALA A 35 4.39 10.36 -7.21
N LEU A 36 3.79 11.48 -7.60
CA LEU A 36 4.52 12.66 -8.08
C LEU A 36 5.29 13.36 -6.97
N ASP A 37 4.79 13.35 -5.73
CA ASP A 37 5.54 13.88 -4.59
C ASP A 37 6.76 13.00 -4.24
N LEU A 38 6.64 11.68 -4.39
CA LEU A 38 7.73 10.73 -4.10
C LEU A 38 8.73 10.62 -5.25
N TRP A 39 8.25 10.66 -6.49
CA TRP A 39 9.04 10.54 -7.72
C TRP A 39 8.71 11.71 -8.67
N PRO A 40 9.36 12.86 -8.50
CA PRO A 40 9.12 14.05 -9.31
C PRO A 40 9.42 13.87 -10.81
N ASP A 41 10.23 12.87 -11.16
CA ASP A 41 10.62 12.56 -12.54
C ASP A 41 9.68 11.57 -13.23
N LEU A 42 8.49 11.30 -12.68
CA LEU A 42 7.43 10.54 -13.35
C LEU A 42 7.03 11.27 -14.64
N GLU A 43 7.07 10.58 -15.79
CA GLU A 43 6.88 11.21 -17.10
C GLU A 43 5.46 11.04 -17.64
N GLN A 44 4.82 9.91 -17.34
CA GLN A 44 3.49 9.59 -17.84
C GLN A 44 2.66 8.89 -16.77
N ALA A 45 1.40 9.30 -16.64
CA ALA A 45 0.41 8.65 -15.80
C ALA A 45 -0.90 8.40 -16.56
N VAL A 46 -1.36 7.16 -16.56
CA VAL A 46 -2.66 6.76 -17.10
C VAL A 46 -3.54 6.34 -15.92
N LEU A 47 -4.70 6.98 -15.80
CA LEU A 47 -5.64 6.79 -14.69
C LEU A 47 -6.96 6.26 -15.24
N ILE A 48 -7.35 5.04 -14.84
CA ILE A 48 -8.61 4.42 -15.24
C ILE A 48 -9.65 4.65 -14.14
N GLU A 49 -10.77 5.28 -14.48
CA GLU A 49 -11.86 5.56 -13.54
C GLU A 49 -13.21 5.51 -14.27
N ALA A 50 -14.18 4.77 -13.74
CA ALA A 50 -15.48 4.56 -14.40
C ALA A 50 -16.37 5.83 -14.33
N SER A 51 -16.35 6.55 -13.20
CA SER A 51 -17.22 7.69 -12.94
C SER A 51 -16.77 8.97 -13.65
N ALA A 52 -17.57 9.43 -14.61
CA ALA A 52 -17.32 10.70 -15.30
C ALA A 52 -17.31 11.92 -14.36
N ALA A 53 -18.02 11.86 -13.23
CA ALA A 53 -17.99 12.94 -12.24
C ALA A 53 -16.65 12.98 -11.50
N VAL A 54 -16.13 11.82 -11.11
CA VAL A 54 -14.87 11.71 -10.37
C VAL A 54 -13.69 12.05 -11.28
N ARG A 55 -13.70 11.60 -12.54
CA ARG A 55 -12.69 11.99 -13.54
C ARG A 55 -12.60 13.50 -13.70
N ARG A 56 -13.73 14.18 -13.88
CA ARG A 56 -13.77 15.66 -14.01
C ARG A 56 -13.16 16.37 -12.79
N ILE A 57 -13.37 15.82 -11.59
CA ILE A 57 -12.73 16.36 -10.37
C ILE A 57 -11.23 16.14 -10.41
N GLY A 58 -10.77 14.93 -10.73
CA GLY A 58 -9.34 14.60 -10.84
C GLY A 58 -8.63 15.47 -11.88
N GLU A 59 -9.20 15.58 -13.08
CA GLU A 59 -8.71 16.45 -14.16
C GLU A 59 -8.63 17.92 -13.73
N ALA A 60 -9.65 18.43 -13.04
CA ALA A 60 -9.64 19.79 -12.52
C ALA A 60 -8.57 20.00 -11.45
N LEU A 61 -8.37 19.04 -10.54
CA LEU A 61 -7.33 19.10 -9.51
C LEU A 61 -5.93 19.04 -10.11
N ALA A 62 -5.73 18.26 -11.17
CA ALA A 62 -4.43 18.06 -11.82
C ALA A 62 -3.95 19.24 -12.69
N THR A 63 -4.63 20.40 -12.65
CA THR A 63 -4.27 21.56 -13.50
C THR A 63 -2.96 22.26 -13.10
N GLU A 64 -2.24 22.73 -14.13
CA GLU A 64 -1.02 23.58 -14.19
C GLU A 64 0.22 23.27 -13.30
N ALA A 65 0.16 22.31 -12.37
CA ALA A 65 1.27 22.07 -11.45
C ALA A 65 2.12 20.82 -11.76
N MET A 66 1.85 20.09 -12.84
CA MET A 66 2.43 18.74 -13.05
C MET A 66 3.29 18.66 -14.32
N THR A 67 4.51 18.16 -14.17
CA THR A 67 5.47 17.90 -15.26
C THR A 67 5.11 16.65 -16.08
N ALA A 68 4.41 15.70 -15.47
CA ALA A 68 3.99 14.45 -16.11
C ALA A 68 2.86 14.66 -17.13
N ARG A 69 2.86 13.85 -18.19
CA ARG A 69 1.72 13.71 -19.12
C ARG A 69 0.66 12.82 -18.47
N ILE A 70 -0.48 13.40 -18.15
CA ILE A 70 -1.55 12.72 -17.41
C ILE A 70 -2.75 12.48 -18.33
N ALA A 71 -3.28 11.26 -18.32
CA ALA A 71 -4.47 10.90 -19.06
C ALA A 71 -5.46 10.15 -18.15
N TRP A 72 -6.65 10.74 -17.96
CA TRP A 72 -7.78 10.02 -17.39
C TRP A 72 -8.57 9.32 -18.50
N LEU A 73 -8.77 8.02 -18.35
CA LEU A 73 -9.54 7.21 -19.26
C LEU A 73 -10.81 6.73 -18.56
N ALA A 74 -11.92 6.75 -19.29
CA ALA A 74 -13.13 6.05 -18.88
C ALA A 74 -12.90 4.54 -19.06
N GLY A 75 -13.16 3.75 -18.02
CA GLY A 75 -13.10 2.30 -18.14
C GLY A 75 -13.62 1.58 -16.90
N ASP A 76 -14.25 0.43 -17.14
CA ASP A 76 -14.52 -0.58 -16.13
C ASP A 76 -13.26 -1.43 -15.95
N VAL A 77 -12.74 -1.46 -14.73
CA VAL A 77 -11.50 -2.16 -14.38
C VAL A 77 -11.57 -3.68 -14.62
N THR A 78 -12.76 -4.26 -14.78
CA THR A 78 -12.96 -5.69 -15.06
C THR A 78 -12.99 -6.03 -16.55
N ILE A 79 -13.13 -5.02 -17.43
CA ILE A 79 -13.35 -5.20 -18.87
C ILE A 79 -12.30 -4.44 -19.69
N ASP A 80 -12.08 -3.16 -19.38
CA ASP A 80 -11.45 -2.19 -20.27
C ASP A 80 -9.92 -2.08 -20.08
N LEU A 81 -9.30 -3.12 -19.51
CA LEU A 81 -7.85 -3.14 -19.28
C LEU A 81 -7.06 -3.75 -20.46
N ALA A 82 -7.72 -4.37 -21.45
CA ALA A 82 -7.09 -5.21 -22.48
C ALA A 82 -6.13 -4.46 -23.43
N ASP A 83 -6.43 -3.20 -23.76
CA ASP A 83 -5.64 -2.41 -24.71
C ASP A 83 -4.65 -1.44 -24.03
N LEU A 84 -4.57 -1.50 -22.71
CA LEU A 84 -3.63 -0.68 -21.95
C LEU A 84 -2.20 -1.17 -22.16
N LYS A 85 -1.28 -0.21 -22.17
CA LYS A 85 0.15 -0.50 -22.19
C LYS A 85 0.63 -0.83 -20.78
N PRO A 86 1.62 -1.72 -20.64
CA PRO A 86 2.30 -1.91 -19.38
C PRO A 86 2.93 -0.60 -18.85
N ALA A 87 3.10 -0.55 -17.54
CA ALA A 87 3.73 0.56 -16.82
C ALA A 87 4.71 0.03 -15.78
N GLU A 88 5.70 0.84 -15.45
CA GLU A 88 6.71 0.53 -14.42
C GLU A 88 6.06 0.46 -13.04
N LEU A 89 5.14 1.38 -12.72
CA LEU A 89 4.29 1.31 -11.55
C LEU A 89 2.83 1.07 -11.95
N VAL A 90 2.26 -0.04 -11.51
CA VAL A 90 0.81 -0.30 -11.58
C VAL A 90 0.22 -0.22 -10.18
N THR A 91 -0.91 0.46 -10.02
CA THR A 91 -1.61 0.57 -8.74
C THR A 91 -3.08 0.18 -8.84
N CYS A 92 -3.59 -0.40 -7.75
CA CYS A 92 -5.01 -0.70 -7.58
C CYS A 92 -5.36 -0.47 -6.10
N ALA A 93 -5.96 0.67 -5.79
CA ALA A 93 -6.19 1.11 -4.42
C ALA A 93 -7.68 1.28 -4.13
N TYR A 94 -8.21 0.51 -3.17
CA TYR A 94 -9.61 0.51 -2.73
C TYR A 94 -10.58 0.16 -3.87
N VAL A 95 -10.32 -0.95 -4.55
CA VAL A 95 -11.10 -1.41 -5.71
C VAL A 95 -11.58 -2.85 -5.54
N LEU A 96 -10.79 -3.73 -4.91
CA LEU A 96 -11.06 -5.17 -4.93
C LEU A 96 -12.31 -5.54 -4.12
N ASP A 97 -12.75 -4.69 -3.20
CA ASP A 97 -14.01 -4.87 -2.48
C ASP A 97 -15.26 -4.53 -3.29
N GLU A 98 -15.10 -3.81 -4.40
CA GLU A 98 -16.14 -3.52 -5.37
C GLU A 98 -16.29 -4.64 -6.43
N ILE A 99 -15.30 -5.52 -6.53
CA ILE A 99 -15.24 -6.58 -7.54
C ILE A 99 -15.80 -7.89 -7.00
N ALA A 100 -16.62 -8.55 -7.81
CA ALA A 100 -17.12 -9.89 -7.50
C ALA A 100 -15.95 -10.86 -7.20
N PRO A 101 -15.97 -11.62 -6.09
CA PRO A 101 -14.83 -12.46 -5.68
C PRO A 101 -14.31 -13.42 -6.75
N ALA A 102 -15.21 -13.95 -7.60
CA ALA A 102 -14.84 -14.86 -8.69
C ALA A 102 -14.03 -14.19 -9.81
N SER A 103 -14.11 -12.86 -9.93
CA SER A 103 -13.41 -12.09 -10.96
C SER A 103 -12.02 -11.62 -10.51
N LEU A 104 -11.73 -11.67 -9.20
CA LEU A 104 -10.47 -11.18 -8.64
C LEU A 104 -9.23 -11.86 -9.25
N PRO A 105 -9.14 -13.20 -9.38
CA PRO A 105 -7.93 -13.83 -9.92
C PRO A 105 -7.59 -13.32 -11.33
N LYS A 106 -8.60 -13.21 -12.21
CA LYS A 106 -8.43 -12.69 -13.57
C LYS A 106 -8.00 -11.23 -13.59
N LEU A 107 -8.53 -10.42 -12.68
CA LEU A 107 -8.10 -9.02 -12.53
C LEU A 107 -6.63 -8.95 -12.09
N ILE A 108 -6.22 -9.74 -11.09
CA ILE A 108 -4.83 -9.77 -10.61
C ILE A 108 -3.88 -10.24 -11.71
N ASP A 109 -4.24 -11.27 -12.48
CA ASP A 109 -3.47 -11.69 -13.66
C ASP A 109 -3.28 -10.54 -14.65
N ARG A 110 -4.35 -9.77 -14.92
CA ARG A 110 -4.28 -8.67 -15.86
C ARG A 110 -3.43 -7.51 -15.33
N LEU A 111 -3.59 -7.13 -14.06
CA LEU A 111 -2.78 -6.10 -13.42
C LEU A 111 -1.30 -6.50 -13.45
N TRP A 112 -0.99 -7.76 -13.12
CA TRP A 112 0.38 -8.26 -13.15
C TRP A 112 0.95 -8.27 -14.56
N HIS A 113 0.17 -8.67 -15.57
CA HIS A 113 0.61 -8.59 -16.97
C HIS A 113 0.92 -7.16 -17.44
N LEU A 114 0.20 -6.16 -16.91
CA LEU A 114 0.44 -4.74 -17.18
C LEU A 114 1.58 -4.15 -16.33
N THR A 115 2.21 -4.95 -15.46
CA THR A 115 3.27 -4.49 -14.56
C THR A 115 4.65 -4.84 -15.11
N ASP A 116 5.37 -3.82 -15.58
CA ASP A 116 6.75 -3.96 -16.04
C ASP A 116 7.75 -4.04 -14.88
N ASP A 117 7.48 -3.37 -13.75
CA ASP A 117 8.33 -3.45 -12.56
C ASP A 117 7.52 -3.76 -11.29
N THR A 118 6.69 -2.84 -10.77
CA THR A 118 6.06 -2.96 -9.46
C THR A 118 4.54 -2.77 -9.50
N LEU A 119 3.81 -3.70 -8.86
CA LEU A 119 2.38 -3.65 -8.61
C LEU A 119 2.12 -3.35 -7.13
N LEU A 120 1.38 -2.27 -6.86
CA LEU A 120 0.91 -1.94 -5.52
C LEU A 120 -0.62 -2.09 -5.43
N VAL A 121 -1.07 -2.95 -4.51
CA VAL A 121 -2.49 -3.12 -4.20
C VAL A 121 -2.76 -2.66 -2.77
N VAL A 122 -3.77 -1.81 -2.58
CA VAL A 122 -4.17 -1.25 -1.28
C VAL A 122 -5.65 -1.49 -1.05
N GLU A 123 -6.04 -1.88 0.16
CA GLU A 123 -7.42 -2.21 0.55
C GLU A 123 -7.74 -1.65 1.94
N PRO A 124 -9.04 -1.53 2.30
CA PRO A 124 -9.44 -1.24 3.68
C PRO A 124 -8.84 -2.23 4.67
N GLY A 125 -8.34 -1.74 5.81
CA GLY A 125 -7.67 -2.50 6.87
C GLY A 125 -8.63 -3.31 7.74
N THR A 126 -9.53 -4.06 7.10
CA THR A 126 -10.56 -4.91 7.69
C THR A 126 -10.16 -6.38 7.59
N PRO A 127 -10.80 -7.30 8.34
CA PRO A 127 -10.58 -8.74 8.15
C PRO A 127 -10.83 -9.22 6.71
N ALA A 128 -11.85 -8.67 6.05
CA ALA A 128 -12.16 -8.99 4.64
C ALA A 128 -11.08 -8.46 3.68
N GLY A 129 -10.61 -7.22 3.90
CA GLY A 129 -9.49 -6.64 3.12
C GLY A 129 -8.19 -7.42 3.32
N TRP A 130 -7.92 -7.87 4.55
CA TRP A 130 -6.79 -8.76 4.83
C TRP A 130 -6.87 -10.07 4.06
N GLN A 131 -8.03 -10.73 4.03
CA GLN A 131 -8.21 -11.95 3.24
C GLN A 131 -8.01 -11.73 1.74
N ARG A 132 -8.52 -10.62 1.19
CA ARG A 132 -8.27 -10.24 -0.21
C ARG A 132 -6.78 -10.05 -0.48
N ILE A 133 -6.09 -9.25 0.34
CA ILE A 133 -4.64 -9.02 0.17
C ILE A 133 -3.82 -10.31 0.32
N LEU A 134 -4.19 -11.23 1.22
CA LEU A 134 -3.51 -12.52 1.32
C LEU A 134 -3.72 -13.38 0.06
N ALA A 135 -4.91 -13.35 -0.54
CA ALA A 135 -5.18 -14.04 -1.80
C ALA A 135 -4.36 -13.43 -2.95
N VAL A 136 -4.34 -12.10 -3.08
CA VAL A 136 -3.53 -11.36 -4.05
C VAL A 136 -2.05 -11.70 -3.89
N ARG A 137 -1.53 -11.62 -2.66
CA ARG A 137 -0.13 -11.91 -2.35
C ARG A 137 0.25 -13.33 -2.76
N ARG A 138 -0.55 -14.34 -2.40
CA ARG A 138 -0.30 -15.73 -2.79
C ARG A 138 -0.27 -15.87 -4.31
N HIS A 139 -1.27 -15.32 -4.99
CA HIS A 139 -1.38 -15.37 -6.45
C HIS A 139 -0.15 -14.76 -7.14
N LEU A 140 0.32 -13.59 -6.67
CA LEU A 140 1.48 -12.91 -7.26
C LEU A 140 2.78 -13.67 -7.01
N ILE A 141 2.98 -14.25 -5.82
CA ILE A 141 4.15 -15.12 -5.53
C ILE A 141 4.15 -16.34 -6.44
N GLU A 142 3.00 -17.00 -6.61
CA GLU A 142 2.84 -18.13 -7.54
C GLU A 142 3.14 -17.73 -9.00
N ALA A 143 2.86 -16.48 -9.36
CA ALA A 143 3.21 -15.89 -10.66
C ALA A 143 4.65 -15.36 -10.75
N GLY A 144 5.51 -15.66 -9.76
CA GLY A 144 6.94 -15.33 -9.76
C GLY A 144 7.28 -13.90 -9.31
N ALA A 145 6.36 -13.20 -8.66
CA ALA A 145 6.63 -11.87 -8.12
C ALA A 145 7.42 -11.92 -6.81
N HIS A 146 8.30 -10.95 -6.61
CA HIS A 146 8.96 -10.69 -5.33
C HIS A 146 8.10 -9.80 -4.45
N VAL A 147 7.94 -10.13 -3.17
CA VAL A 147 7.24 -9.24 -2.22
C VAL A 147 8.19 -8.17 -1.71
N LEU A 148 7.92 -6.89 -2.03
CA LEU A 148 8.69 -5.75 -1.53
C LEU A 148 8.22 -5.30 -0.14
N ALA A 149 6.91 -5.27 0.07
CA ALA A 149 6.29 -4.78 1.30
C ALA A 149 4.84 -5.27 1.42
N PRO A 150 4.24 -5.25 2.63
CA PRO A 150 4.83 -4.94 3.93
C PRO A 150 5.60 -6.10 4.55
N CYS A 151 5.33 -7.34 4.12
CA CYS A 151 5.90 -8.55 4.69
C CYS A 151 7.41 -8.62 4.39
N PRO A 152 8.26 -8.94 5.39
CA PRO A 152 9.69 -9.16 5.19
C PRO A 152 10.03 -10.54 4.55
N HIS A 153 9.01 -11.28 4.11
CA HIS A 153 9.12 -12.67 3.70
C HIS A 153 8.05 -13.05 2.66
N GLU A 154 8.24 -14.19 2.02
CA GLU A 154 7.30 -14.78 1.05
C GLU A 154 6.55 -16.01 1.59
N ALA A 155 6.93 -16.53 2.77
CA ALA A 155 6.19 -17.59 3.46
C ALA A 155 4.70 -17.23 3.69
N PRO A 156 3.80 -18.22 3.91
CA PRO A 156 2.41 -17.94 4.30
C PRO A 156 2.33 -16.97 5.49
N CYS A 157 1.31 -16.10 5.51
CA CYS A 157 1.14 -15.18 6.63
C CYS A 157 0.91 -15.97 7.93
N PRO A 158 1.65 -15.68 9.02
CA PRO A 158 1.52 -16.43 10.28
C PRO A 158 0.26 -16.08 11.09
N LEU A 159 -0.42 -14.97 10.74
CA LEU A 159 -1.62 -14.56 11.46
C LEU A 159 -2.83 -15.42 11.08
N ALA A 160 -3.69 -15.68 12.05
CA ALA A 160 -4.95 -16.38 11.88
C ALA A 160 -6.07 -15.62 12.58
N ALA A 161 -7.31 -15.80 12.10
CA ALA A 161 -8.49 -15.20 12.72
C ALA A 161 -8.58 -15.60 14.22
N PRO A 162 -9.02 -14.68 15.10
CA PRO A 162 -9.65 -13.39 14.81
C PRO A 162 -8.67 -12.23 14.56
N ASP A 163 -7.37 -12.49 14.55
CA ASP A 163 -6.34 -11.48 14.30
C ASP A 163 -6.12 -11.27 12.80
N TRP A 164 -5.74 -10.04 12.41
CA TRP A 164 -5.47 -9.69 11.01
C TRP A 164 -4.41 -8.58 10.90
N CYS A 165 -3.55 -8.68 9.90
CA CYS A 165 -2.56 -7.65 9.64
C CYS A 165 -3.25 -6.44 8.99
N HIS A 166 -2.98 -5.26 9.51
CA HIS A 166 -3.35 -3.98 8.90
C HIS A 166 -2.43 -2.90 9.46
N PHE A 167 -2.55 -1.69 8.94
CA PHE A 167 -1.85 -0.49 9.38
C PHE A 167 -2.85 0.64 9.57
N SER A 168 -2.39 1.72 10.19
CA SER A 168 -3.20 2.91 10.42
C SER A 168 -2.44 4.18 10.07
N ARG A 169 -3.12 5.13 9.47
CA ARG A 169 -2.62 6.51 9.32
C ARG A 169 -3.68 7.48 9.78
N ARG A 170 -3.26 8.41 10.64
CA ARG A 170 -4.12 9.50 11.10
C ARG A 170 -4.25 10.55 10.01
N VAL A 171 -5.49 10.86 9.64
CA VAL A 171 -5.81 11.92 8.68
C VAL A 171 -6.67 12.99 9.34
N ALA A 172 -6.52 14.24 8.88
CA ALA A 172 -7.28 15.36 9.40
C ALA A 172 -8.73 15.33 8.88
N ARG A 173 -9.69 15.59 9.77
CA ARG A 173 -11.08 15.85 9.39
C ARG A 173 -11.29 17.35 9.23
N SER A 174 -11.71 17.75 8.03
CA SER A 174 -12.24 19.09 7.79
C SER A 174 -13.50 19.33 8.65
N ARG A 175 -13.91 20.60 8.80
CA ARG A 175 -15.18 20.92 9.46
C ARG A 175 -16.36 20.22 8.77
N LEU A 176 -16.33 20.16 7.43
CA LEU A 176 -17.35 19.48 6.64
C LEU A 176 -17.38 17.97 6.93
N HIS A 177 -16.21 17.31 7.01
CA HIS A 177 -16.14 15.89 7.36
C HIS A 177 -16.69 15.60 8.76
N ARG A 178 -16.41 16.48 9.73
CA ARG A 178 -16.96 16.33 11.08
C ARG A 178 -18.48 16.43 11.10
N LEU A 179 -19.04 17.43 10.41
CA LEU A 179 -20.49 17.59 10.32
C LEU A 179 -21.18 16.44 9.56
N ALA A 180 -20.58 15.98 8.46
CA ALA A 180 -21.15 14.91 7.64
C ALA A 180 -21.12 13.53 8.32
N LYS A 181 -20.07 13.26 9.13
CA LYS A 181 -19.88 11.98 9.82
C LYS A 181 -20.33 12.00 11.29
N ASP A 182 -20.97 13.07 11.75
CA ASP A 182 -21.32 13.31 13.16
C ASP A 182 -20.15 13.01 14.11
N ALA A 183 -18.98 13.57 13.77
CA ALA A 183 -17.71 13.24 14.41
C ALA A 183 -17.20 14.34 15.34
N ASP A 184 -16.89 13.97 16.59
CA ASP A 184 -16.45 14.90 17.64
C ASP A 184 -15.00 15.38 17.50
N VAL A 185 -14.12 14.54 16.94
CA VAL A 185 -12.68 14.83 16.88
C VAL A 185 -12.23 15.27 15.47
N PRO A 186 -11.21 16.15 15.36
CA PRO A 186 -10.74 16.71 14.09
C PRO A 186 -9.82 15.75 13.31
N TRP A 187 -9.88 14.45 13.57
CA TRP A 187 -9.05 13.45 12.91
C TRP A 187 -9.79 12.11 12.82
N GLU A 188 -9.32 11.24 11.94
CA GLU A 188 -9.65 9.82 11.92
C GLU A 188 -8.42 8.97 11.67
N ASP A 189 -8.42 7.76 12.23
CA ASP A 189 -7.40 6.77 11.98
C ASP A 189 -7.89 5.86 10.84
N GLU A 190 -7.37 6.12 9.64
CA GLU A 190 -7.69 5.35 8.44
C GLU A 190 -6.91 4.04 8.48
N LYS A 191 -7.64 2.93 8.59
CA LYS A 191 -7.07 1.59 8.60
C LYS A 191 -6.96 1.06 7.18
N PHE A 192 -5.79 0.55 6.82
CA PHE A 192 -5.52 0.02 5.49
C PHE A 192 -4.65 -1.22 5.56
N ILE A 193 -4.67 -2.03 4.52
CA ILE A 193 -3.71 -3.10 4.26
C ILE A 193 -3.24 -3.00 2.81
N TYR A 194 -2.05 -3.47 2.53
CA TYR A 194 -1.50 -3.43 1.18
C TYR A 194 -0.55 -4.60 0.91
N VAL A 195 -0.24 -4.82 -0.37
CA VAL A 195 0.89 -5.62 -0.83
C VAL A 195 1.55 -4.91 -2.00
N ALA A 196 2.88 -4.81 -1.96
CA ALA A 196 3.71 -4.38 -3.07
C ALA A 196 4.49 -5.59 -3.59
N ALA A 197 4.30 -5.91 -4.86
CA ALA A 197 4.94 -7.02 -5.55
C ALA A 197 5.73 -6.49 -6.75
N SER A 198 6.92 -7.03 -7.02
CA SER A 198 7.81 -6.53 -8.06
C SER A 198 8.46 -7.64 -8.88
N ARG A 199 8.88 -7.30 -10.10
CA ARG A 199 9.73 -8.13 -10.96
C ARG A 199 11.15 -8.29 -10.40
N HIS A 200 11.55 -7.40 -9.49
CA HIS A 200 12.88 -7.39 -8.90
C HIS A 200 12.78 -7.53 -7.38
N PRO A 201 13.77 -8.20 -6.74
CA PRO A 201 13.78 -8.36 -5.30
C PRO A 201 14.02 -7.02 -4.57
N ALA A 202 13.63 -6.98 -3.30
CA ALA A 202 14.02 -5.89 -2.40
C ALA A 202 15.55 -5.86 -2.24
N VAL A 203 16.14 -4.65 -2.20
CA VAL A 203 17.58 -4.47 -1.95
C VAL A 203 17.88 -4.67 -0.47
N HIS A 204 16.98 -4.17 0.39
CA HIS A 204 17.10 -4.23 1.85
C HIS A 204 15.81 -4.75 2.49
N PRO A 205 15.54 -6.07 2.42
CA PRO A 205 14.37 -6.63 3.11
C PRO A 205 14.54 -6.43 4.63
N PRO A 206 13.52 -5.92 5.33
CA PRO A 206 13.64 -5.66 6.75
C PRO A 206 13.71 -6.98 7.54
N GLN A 207 14.38 -6.97 8.70
CA GLN A 207 14.47 -8.17 9.55
C GLN A 207 13.11 -8.56 10.12
N ALA A 208 12.33 -7.54 10.49
CA ALA A 208 10.95 -7.67 10.91
C ALA A 208 10.15 -6.41 10.59
N ARG A 209 8.83 -6.55 10.57
CA ARG A 209 7.87 -5.45 10.41
C ARG A 209 7.02 -5.31 11.67
N VAL A 210 6.87 -4.10 12.18
CA VAL A 210 5.93 -3.81 13.28
C VAL A 210 4.50 -3.89 12.75
N ILE A 211 3.72 -4.88 13.19
CA ILE A 211 2.39 -5.19 12.65
C ILE A 211 1.23 -4.88 13.61
N ALA A 212 1.50 -4.23 14.74
CA ALA A 212 0.49 -3.65 15.63
C ALA A 212 1.03 -2.37 16.29
N PRO A 213 0.17 -1.51 16.86
CA PRO A 213 0.62 -0.36 17.64
C PRO A 213 1.66 -0.76 18.69
N PRO A 214 2.85 -0.14 18.71
CA PRO A 214 3.82 -0.34 19.77
C PRO A 214 3.18 -0.14 21.15
N LYS A 215 3.57 -0.98 22.12
CA LYS A 215 3.09 -0.89 23.51
C LYS A 215 4.22 -0.31 24.38
N PRO A 216 4.38 1.03 24.48
CA PRO A 216 5.43 1.64 25.27
C PRO A 216 5.18 1.52 26.77
N GLY A 217 6.26 1.52 27.55
CA GLY A 217 6.22 1.60 29.01
C GLY A 217 7.48 2.27 29.57
N SER A 218 7.51 2.49 30.89
CA SER A 218 8.70 3.08 31.53
C SER A 218 9.92 2.17 31.35
N GLY A 219 10.88 2.60 30.53
CA GLY A 219 12.11 1.86 30.24
C GLY A 219 11.93 0.59 29.40
N LYS A 220 10.80 0.43 28.70
CA LYS A 220 10.53 -0.71 27.84
C LYS A 220 9.58 -0.38 26.68
N VAL A 221 9.58 -1.19 25.65
CA VAL A 221 8.57 -1.20 24.57
C VAL A 221 8.35 -2.64 24.14
N LEU A 222 7.09 -3.05 24.00
CA LEU A 222 6.72 -4.34 23.44
C LEU A 222 6.24 -4.13 22.00
N LEU A 223 6.87 -4.82 21.06
CA LEU A 223 6.55 -4.77 19.63
C LEU A 223 6.00 -6.11 19.19
N LYS A 224 4.90 -6.10 18.42
CA LYS A 224 4.43 -7.27 17.69
C LYS A 224 5.03 -7.25 16.30
N LEU A 225 5.80 -8.27 15.97
CA LEU A 225 6.69 -8.30 14.82
C LEU A 225 6.32 -9.46 13.89
N CYS A 226 6.20 -9.16 12.61
CA CYS A 226 6.23 -10.16 11.55
C CYS A 226 7.69 -10.32 11.13
N GLU A 227 8.24 -11.52 11.26
CA GLU A 227 9.67 -11.80 11.10
C GLU A 227 10.00 -12.33 9.70
N LYS A 228 11.23 -12.14 9.23
CA LYS A 228 11.68 -12.60 7.91
C LYS A 228 11.59 -14.10 7.66
N ASP A 229 11.49 -14.91 8.71
CA ASP A 229 11.32 -16.37 8.61
C ASP A 229 9.85 -16.80 8.46
N GLY A 230 8.93 -15.83 8.44
CA GLY A 230 7.49 -16.08 8.34
C GLY A 230 6.80 -16.31 9.69
N SER A 231 7.48 -16.12 10.81
CA SER A 231 6.90 -16.17 12.15
C SER A 231 6.33 -14.83 12.62
N VAL A 232 5.57 -14.87 13.71
CA VAL A 232 5.06 -13.69 14.41
C VAL A 232 5.40 -13.80 15.89
N ASP A 233 6.01 -12.76 16.44
CA ASP A 233 6.42 -12.72 17.85
C ASP A 233 6.06 -11.37 18.50
N GLU A 234 5.81 -11.39 19.82
CA GLU A 234 5.85 -10.19 20.65
C GLU A 234 7.22 -10.08 21.33
N LYS A 235 8.06 -9.13 20.90
CA LYS A 235 9.41 -8.92 21.44
C LYS A 235 9.46 -7.71 22.36
N LEU A 236 9.97 -7.93 23.58
CA LEU A 236 10.16 -6.90 24.60
C LEU A 236 11.57 -6.31 24.48
N PHE A 237 11.66 -5.02 24.21
CA PHE A 237 12.91 -4.26 24.27
C PHE A 237 12.91 -3.40 25.55
N THR A 238 14.05 -3.35 26.22
CA THR A 238 14.24 -2.69 27.52
C THR A 238 15.50 -1.84 27.50
N LYS A 239 15.70 -0.97 28.51
CA LYS A 239 16.94 -0.19 28.65
C LYS A 239 18.23 -1.03 28.62
N ARG A 240 18.18 -2.34 28.93
CA ARG A 240 19.32 -3.26 28.88
C ARG A 240 19.78 -3.55 27.45
N ASP A 241 18.89 -3.38 26.47
CA ASP A 241 19.16 -3.63 25.05
C ASP A 241 19.81 -2.41 24.35
N GLY A 242 20.23 -1.39 25.11
CA GLY A 242 21.08 -0.31 24.61
C GLY A 242 20.50 0.46 23.42
N GLU A 243 21.26 0.54 22.33
CA GLU A 243 20.85 1.22 21.10
C GLU A 243 19.61 0.59 20.46
N MET A 244 19.47 -0.74 20.52
CA MET A 244 18.31 -1.43 19.96
C MET A 244 17.01 -1.01 20.64
N PHE A 245 17.04 -0.77 21.96
CA PHE A 245 15.89 -0.19 22.66
C PHE A 245 15.59 1.25 22.25
N LYS A 246 16.62 2.08 22.00
CA LYS A 246 16.41 3.46 21.53
C LYS A 246 15.76 3.47 20.15
N THR A 247 16.18 2.56 19.26
CA THR A 247 15.58 2.34 17.94
C THR A 247 14.16 1.82 18.08
N ALA A 248 13.95 0.68 18.74
CA ALA A 248 12.66 0.03 18.91
C ALA A 248 11.60 0.94 19.54
N ARG A 249 11.99 1.81 20.47
CA ARG A 249 11.08 2.76 21.13
C ARG A 249 10.58 3.87 20.19
N ARG A 250 11.27 4.13 19.09
CA ARG A 250 10.90 5.15 18.09
C ARG A 250 10.08 4.58 16.93
N LEU A 251 10.05 3.26 16.77
CA LEU A 251 9.27 2.62 15.73
C LEU A 251 7.77 2.82 16.00
N ASP A 252 7.03 3.05 14.92
CA ASP A 252 5.58 3.09 14.86
C ASP A 252 5.02 1.86 14.13
N TRP A 253 3.70 1.74 14.12
CA TRP A 253 2.99 0.69 13.41
C TRP A 253 3.23 0.81 11.89
N GLY A 254 3.83 -0.24 11.32
CA GLY A 254 4.24 -0.32 9.92
C GLY A 254 5.74 -0.12 9.71
N ASP A 255 6.49 0.29 10.73
CA ASP A 255 7.93 0.52 10.55
C ASP A 255 8.70 -0.80 10.46
N ALA A 256 9.79 -0.75 9.69
CA ALA A 256 10.78 -1.82 9.63
C ALA A 256 11.63 -1.81 10.91
N LEU A 257 11.85 -2.98 11.49
CA LEU A 257 12.91 -3.17 12.48
C LEU A 257 14.25 -3.24 11.73
N PRO A 258 15.19 -2.31 11.97
CA PRO A 258 16.52 -2.35 11.37
C PRO A 258 17.33 -3.56 11.85
N GLU A 259 18.44 -3.84 11.17
CA GLU A 259 19.46 -4.81 11.64
C GLU A 259 20.07 -4.42 12.99
#